data_AF-A0A146KK90-F1
#
_entry.id   AF-A0A146KK90-F1
#
_cell.length_a   1.000
_cell.length_b   1.000
_cell.length_c   1.000
_cell.angle_alpha   90.00
_cell.angle_beta   90.00
_cell.angle_gamma   90.00
#
_symmetry.space_group_name_H-M   'P 1'
#
loop_
_entity.id
_entity.type
_entity.pdbx_description
1 polymer ?
#
loop_
_entity_poly.entity_id
_entity_poly.type
_entity_poly.pdbx_seq_one_letter_code
_entity_poly.pdbx_strand_id
1 'polypeptide(L)'
;KCFKPTTDLCSIHCDNGTEFKAEFKNVCETKGIDIWYTLPRHPCQNGKNERYWRTQSQFLMNRERKLDWANYQILLERWYHNCRM
;
A
#
# COMPACT_ATOMS: atom_id res chain seq x y z
N LYS A 1 -11.03 16.17 27.90
CA LYS A 1 -9.66 16.15 27.36
C LYS A 1 -9.72 16.75 25.96
N CYS A 2 -9.08 17.90 25.72
CA CYS A 2 -9.06 18.54 24.40
C CYS A 2 -8.15 17.76 23.45
N PHE A 3 -8.66 17.39 22.28
CA PHE A 3 -7.87 16.86 21.17
C PHE A 3 -7.05 18.02 20.59
N LYS A 4 -5.72 17.89 20.56
CA LYS A 4 -4.83 18.84 19.89
C LYS A 4 -4.55 18.28 18.50
N PRO A 5 -4.92 18.98 17.41
CA PRO A 5 -4.58 18.53 16.07
C PRO A 5 -3.08 18.76 15.86
N THR A 6 -2.31 17.69 15.78
CA THR A 6 -0.93 17.72 15.29
C THR A 6 -0.97 17.91 13.77
N THR A 7 -0.13 18.82 13.28
CA THR A 7 -0.21 19.50 11.99
C THR A 7 0.10 18.69 10.73
N ASP A 8 0.04 17.36 10.75
CA ASP A 8 0.06 16.55 9.53
C ASP A 8 -1.03 15.46 9.65
N LEU A 9 -2.18 15.72 9.02
CA LEU A 9 -3.24 14.73 8.84
C LEU A 9 -2.72 13.61 7.91
N CYS A 10 -2.06 12.61 8.50
CA CYS A 10 -1.64 11.42 7.80
C CYS A 10 -2.86 10.50 7.67
N SER A 11 -3.31 10.26 6.44
CA SER A 11 -4.41 9.35 6.15
C SER A 11 -3.94 8.19 5.29
N ILE A 12 -4.43 7.00 5.62
CA ILE A 12 -4.13 5.75 4.90
C ILE A 12 -5.43 5.22 4.30
N HIS A 13 -5.42 4.91 3.01
CA HIS A 13 -6.54 4.26 2.33
C HIS A 13 -6.22 2.77 2.12
N CYS A 14 -7.05 1.90 2.71
CA CYS A 14 -6.97 0.45 2.61
C CYS A 14 -8.20 -0.13 1.89
N ASP A 15 -8.08 -1.38 1.43
CA ASP A 15 -9.24 -2.18 1.10
C ASP A 15 -9.86 -2.82 2.37
N ASN A 16 -10.91 -3.63 2.20
CA ASN A 16 -11.61 -4.27 3.32
C ASN A 16 -10.95 -5.57 3.81
N GLY A 17 -9.68 -5.81 3.47
CA GLY A 17 -8.88 -6.92 3.97
C GLY A 17 -8.94 -7.03 5.49
N THR A 18 -8.95 -8.26 6.00
CA THR A 18 -8.99 -8.51 7.45
C THR A 18 -7.72 -8.07 8.15
N GLU A 19 -6.60 -8.04 7.44
CA GLU A 19 -5.28 -7.58 7.89
C GLU A 19 -5.25 -6.09 8.24
N PHE A 20 -6.11 -5.27 7.63
CA PHE A 20 -6.23 -3.84 7.92
C PHE A 20 -7.20 -3.54 9.08
N LYS A 21 -7.74 -4.59 9.72
CA LYS A 21 -8.67 -4.48 10.84
C LYS A 21 -7.95 -4.80 12.16
N ALA A 22 -8.67 -4.64 13.27
CA ALA A 22 -8.18 -4.95 14.62
C ALA A 22 -6.86 -4.23 14.98
N GLU A 23 -5.74 -4.95 15.08
CA GLU A 23 -4.47 -4.43 15.56
C GLU A 23 -3.95 -3.28 14.72
N PHE A 24 -4.02 -3.38 13.38
CA PHE A 24 -3.61 -2.30 12.47
C PHE A 24 -4.37 -1.02 12.76
N LYS A 25 -5.69 -1.12 12.91
CA LYS A 25 -6.57 0.01 13.23
C LYS A 25 -6.19 0.64 14.58
N ASN A 26 -5.95 -0.18 15.60
CA ASN A 26 -5.52 0.32 16.92
C ASN A 26 -4.19 1.08 16.83
N VAL A 27 -3.22 0.58 16.05
CA VAL A 27 -1.93 1.25 15.86
C VAL A 27 -2.10 2.60 15.15
N CYS A 28 -2.93 2.67 14.11
CA CYS A 28 -3.21 3.93 13.43
C CYS A 28 -3.90 4.94 14.35
N GLU A 29 -4.91 4.52 15.11
CA GLU A 29 -5.61 5.39 16.07
C GLU A 29 -4.67 5.93 17.16
N THR A 30 -3.78 5.09 17.71
CA THR A 30 -2.80 5.54 18.71
C THR A 30 -1.77 6.53 18.16
N LYS A 31 -1.51 6.48 16.85
CA LYS A 31 -0.62 7.41 16.14
C LYS A 31 -1.33 8.63 15.56
N GLY A 32 -2.65 8.74 15.72
CA GLY A 32 -3.44 9.83 15.14
C GLY A 32 -3.52 9.78 13.61
N ILE A 33 -3.48 8.58 13.03
CA ILE A 33 -3.58 8.32 11.59
C ILE A 33 -5.02 7.94 11.24
N ASP A 34 -5.63 8.66 10.30
CA ASP A 34 -6.98 8.36 9.82
C ASP A 34 -6.97 7.22 8.80
N ILE A 35 -7.78 6.18 9.01
CA ILE A 35 -7.92 5.07 8.05
C ILE A 35 -9.23 5.22 7.26
N TRP A 36 -9.09 5.18 5.94
CA TRP A 36 -10.19 5.14 4.98
C TRP A 36 -10.28 3.76 4.35
N TYR A 37 -11.50 3.23 4.23
CA TYR A 37 -11.72 1.93 3.58
C TYR A 37 -12.43 2.11 2.25
N THR A 38 -12.03 1.31 1.27
CA THR A 38 -12.74 1.19 0.00
C THR A 38 -14.19 0.78 0.23
N LEU A 39 -15.14 1.41 -0.45
CA LEU A 39 -16.55 1.03 -0.35
C LEU A 39 -16.76 -0.39 -0.88
N PRO A 40 -17.66 -1.18 -0.27
CA PRO A 40 -18.00 -2.51 -0.77
C PRO A 40 -18.44 -2.44 -2.24
N ARG A 41 -17.89 -3.31 -3.08
CA ARG A 41 -18.18 -3.37 -4.54
C ARG A 41 -17.71 -2.16 -5.36
N HIS A 42 -16.78 -1.36 -4.85
CA HIS A 42 -16.16 -0.24 -5.58
C HIS A 42 -14.63 -0.40 -5.73
N PRO A 43 -14.15 -1.43 -6.47
CA PRO A 43 -12.72 -1.69 -6.65
C PRO A 43 -11.97 -0.52 -7.30
N CYS A 44 -12.67 0.32 -8.08
CA CYS A 44 -12.11 1.51 -8.70
C CYS A 44 -11.51 2.51 -7.69
N GLN A 45 -11.96 2.52 -6.43
CA GLN A 45 -11.38 3.40 -5.40
C GLN A 45 -9.97 2.96 -4.98
N ASN A 46 -9.61 1.69 -5.19
CA ASN A 46 -8.25 1.17 -4.98
C ASN A 46 -7.45 1.06 -6.30
N GLY A 47 -7.97 1.64 -7.38
CA GLY A 47 -7.42 1.46 -8.73
C GLY A 47 -5.97 1.95 -8.89
N LYS A 48 -5.52 2.89 -8.05
CA LYS A 48 -4.11 3.32 -8.02
C LYS A 48 -3.20 2.18 -7.56
N ASN A 49 -3.56 1.51 -6.47
CA ASN A 49 -2.78 0.41 -5.90
C ASN A 49 -2.84 -0.83 -6.80
N GLU A 50 -4.01 -1.13 -7.36
CA GLU A 50 -4.17 -2.21 -8.36
C GLU A 50 -3.31 -1.96 -9.61
N ARG A 51 -3.32 -0.73 -10.13
CA ARG A 51 -2.48 -0.36 -11.29
C ARG A 51 -1.00 -0.48 -10.95
N TYR A 52 -0.60 -0.01 -9.77
CA TYR A 52 0.77 -0.09 -9.29
C TYR A 52 1.24 -1.55 -9.21
N TRP A 53 0.47 -2.44 -8.59
CA TRP A 53 0.77 -3.86 -8.54
C TRP A 53 0.87 -4.45 -9.95
N ARG A 54 -0.11 -4.18 -10.83
CA ARG A 54 -0.06 -4.70 -12.19
C ARG A 54 1.21 -4.30 -12.94
N THR A 55 1.60 -3.02 -12.87
CA THR A 55 2.81 -2.52 -13.53
C THR A 55 4.07 -3.14 -12.95
N GLN A 56 4.14 -3.26 -11.62
CA GLN A 56 5.25 -3.94 -10.95
C GLN A 56 5.32 -5.41 -11.38
N SER A 57 4.22 -6.15 -11.31
CA SER A 57 4.14 -7.56 -11.68
C SER A 57 4.57 -7.79 -13.12
N GLN A 58 4.11 -6.97 -14.06
CA GLN A 58 4.56 -7.02 -15.46
C GLN A 58 6.07 -6.84 -15.61
N PHE A 59 6.65 -5.86 -14.89
CA PHE A 59 8.11 -5.69 -14.86
C PHE A 59 8.84 -6.90 -14.27
N LEU A 60 8.27 -7.51 -13.22
CA LEU A 60 8.87 -8.67 -12.58
C LEU A 60 8.81 -9.92 -13.46
N MET A 61 7.71 -10.10 -14.22
CA MET A 61 7.43 -11.27 -15.05
C MET A 61 8.06 -11.23 -16.44
N ASN A 62 8.29 -10.06 -17.03
CA ASN A 62 8.89 -9.91 -18.37
C ASN A 62 10.43 -10.03 -18.37
N ARG A 63 11.00 -10.85 -17.49
CA ARG A 63 12.45 -10.96 -17.28
C ARG A 63 12.97 -12.30 -17.74
N GLU A 64 14.16 -12.30 -18.34
CA GLU A 64 14.82 -13.53 -18.82
C GLU A 64 15.25 -14.47 -17.68
N ARG A 65 15.52 -13.93 -16.49
CA ARG A 65 15.89 -14.71 -15.30
C ARG A 65 14.67 -15.05 -14.46
N LYS A 66 14.63 -16.31 -14.00
CA LYS A 66 13.61 -16.82 -13.08
C LYS A 66 13.58 -16.00 -11.79
N LEU A 67 12.39 -15.60 -11.36
CA LEU A 67 12.18 -14.97 -10.06
C LEU A 67 12.47 -16.01 -8.96
N ASP A 68 13.30 -15.65 -8.00
CA ASP A 68 13.41 -16.32 -6.71
C ASP A 68 13.23 -15.29 -5.59
N TRP A 69 12.93 -15.78 -4.37
CA TRP A 69 12.72 -14.92 -3.22
C TRP A 69 13.96 -14.11 -2.84
N ALA A 70 15.16 -14.66 -3.08
CA ALA A 70 16.42 -14.02 -2.73
C ALA A 70 16.67 -12.74 -3.55
N ASN A 71 16.30 -12.75 -4.83
CA ASN A 71 16.47 -11.62 -5.72
C ASN A 71 15.24 -10.71 -5.81
N TYR A 72 14.09 -11.12 -5.25
CA TYR A 72 12.83 -10.37 -5.33
C TYR A 72 12.98 -8.94 -4.81
N GLN A 73 13.51 -8.77 -3.59
CA GLN A 73 13.64 -7.46 -2.95
C GLN A 73 14.54 -6.52 -3.76
N ILE A 74 15.73 -6.98 -4.15
CA ILE A 74 16.70 -6.20 -4.93
C ILE A 74 16.06 -5.71 -6.24
N LEU A 75 15.32 -6.60 -6.90
CA LEU A 75 14.66 -6.29 -8.16
C LEU A 75 13.48 -5.33 -8.02
N LEU A 76 12.81 -5.35 -6.87
CA LEU A 76 11.69 -4.46 -6.55
C LEU A 76 12.18 -3.07 -6.18
N GLU A 77 13.26 -2.97 -5.39
CA GLU A 77 13.96 -1.71 -5.12
C GLU A 77 14.50 -1.08 -6.40
N ARG A 78 15.14 -1.88 -7.26
CA ARG A 78 15.60 -1.41 -8.57
C ARG A 78 14.45 -0.86 -9.41
N TRP A 79 13.29 -1.52 -9.42
CA TRP A 79 12.11 -1.02 -10.13
C TRP A 79 11.64 0.30 -9.54
N TYR A 80 11.50 0.39 -8.21
CA TYR A 80 11.04 1.59 -7.52
C TYR A 80 11.95 2.81 -7.77
N HIS A 81 13.27 2.62 -7.82
CA HIS A 81 14.21 3.71 -8.08
C HIS A 81 14.28 4.14 -9.56
N ASN A 82 14.07 3.21 -10.51
CA ASN A 82 14.14 3.50 -11.94
C ASN A 82 12.81 3.96 -12.53
N CYS A 83 11.69 3.49 -11.97
CA CYS A 83 10.35 3.94 -12.30
C CYS A 83 9.92 4.95 -11.25
N ARG A 84 10.40 6.19 -11.35
CA ARG A 84 9.84 7.29 -10.55
C ARG A 84 8.37 7.51 -10.97
N MET A 85 7.46 6.83 -10.28
CA MET A 85 6.04 7.17 -10.19
C MET A 85 5.79 8.08 -9.00
#